data_AF-A0A956H376-F1
#
_entry.id   AF-A0A956H376-F1
#
_cell.length_a   1.000
_cell.length_b   1.000
_cell.length_c   1.000
_cell.angle_alpha   90.00
_cell.angle_beta   90.00
_cell.angle_gamma   90.00
#
_symmetry.space_group_name_H-M   'P 1'
#
loop_
_entity.id
_entity.type
_entity.pdbx_description
1 polymer ?
#
loop_
_entity_poly.entity_id
_entity_poly.type
_entity_poly.pdbx_seq_one_letter_code
_entity_poly.pdbx_strand_id
1 'polypeptide(L)'
;TARESISNPVVADVDGDGAAEILVASSQPISYSGEPELPTGKTLMLIANEGGSFAPTRRVWNQHTYHHSNVREDARVPTHENPHWQSENSFRTNVAAAGSMDVCIPPGS
;
A
#
# COMPACT_ATOMS: atom_id res chain seq x y z
N THR A 1 6.51 -22.12 17.39
CA THR A 1 7.64 -21.74 16.52
C THR A 1 7.20 -20.57 15.65
N ALA A 2 7.69 -19.36 15.94
CA ALA A 2 7.48 -18.23 15.04
C ALA A 2 8.28 -18.50 13.75
N ARG A 3 7.59 -18.53 12.60
CA ARG A 3 8.27 -18.47 11.30
C ARG A 3 8.25 -17.01 10.89
N GLU A 4 9.40 -16.37 10.94
CA GLU A 4 9.69 -15.12 10.25
C GLU A 4 9.44 -15.36 8.75
N SER A 5 8.22 -15.13 8.31
CA SER A 5 7.92 -14.96 6.90
C SER A 5 8.41 -13.56 6.56
N ILE A 6 9.22 -13.41 5.51
CA ILE A 6 9.63 -12.11 4.97
C ILE A 6 8.34 -11.30 4.73
N SER A 7 7.98 -10.45 5.69
CA SER A 7 6.81 -9.59 5.61
C SER A 7 7.28 -8.28 5.05
N ASN A 8 6.89 -7.98 3.82
CA ASN A 8 7.04 -6.65 3.26
C ASN A 8 5.67 -6.00 3.38
N PRO A 9 5.45 -5.07 4.33
CA PRO A 9 4.23 -4.30 4.32
C PRO A 9 4.11 -3.59 2.97
N VAL A 10 2.93 -3.63 2.39
CA VAL A 10 2.63 -2.94 1.13
C VAL A 10 1.82 -1.69 1.48
N VAL A 11 2.25 -0.55 0.97
CA VAL A 11 1.51 0.72 1.08
C VAL A 11 0.92 1.03 -0.28
N ALA A 12 -0.40 1.00 -0.38
CA ALA A 12 -1.16 1.22 -1.61
C ALA A 12 -2.55 1.75 -1.27
N ASP A 13 -3.15 2.51 -2.19
CA ASP A 13 -4.58 2.79 -2.18
C ASP A 13 -5.30 1.50 -2.63
N VAL A 14 -5.88 0.76 -1.69
CA VAL A 14 -6.43 -0.59 -1.92
C VAL A 14 -7.90 -0.54 -2.30
N ASP A 15 -8.66 0.42 -1.78
CA ASP A 15 -10.10 0.55 -2.03
C ASP A 15 -10.46 1.65 -3.04
N GLY A 16 -9.50 2.47 -3.45
CA GLY A 16 -9.64 3.47 -4.50
C GLY A 16 -10.21 4.79 -4.01
N ASP A 17 -10.18 5.07 -2.71
CA ASP A 17 -10.69 6.32 -2.12
C ASP A 17 -9.69 7.49 -2.17
N GLY A 18 -8.45 7.21 -2.58
CA GLY A 18 -7.38 8.19 -2.70
C GLY A 18 -6.56 8.41 -1.42
N ALA A 19 -6.90 7.74 -0.31
CA ALA A 19 -6.00 7.54 0.82
C ALA A 19 -5.12 6.31 0.59
N ALA A 20 -4.04 6.19 1.35
CA ALA A 20 -3.23 4.98 1.34
C ALA A 20 -3.64 4.05 2.48
N GLU A 21 -3.54 2.75 2.28
CA GLU A 21 -3.66 1.74 3.32
C GLU A 21 -2.35 0.94 3.44
N ILE A 22 -2.18 0.29 4.59
CA ILE A 22 -1.04 -0.59 4.84
C ILE A 22 -1.55 -2.03 4.92
N LEU A 23 -1.11 -2.86 3.98
CA LEU A 23 -1.40 -4.29 3.93
C LEU A 23 -0.25 -5.08 4.57
N VAL A 24 -0.57 -5.88 5.59
CA VAL A 24 0.38 -6.71 6.33
C VAL A 24 -0.04 -8.17 6.31
N ALA A 25 0.87 -9.05 5.90
CA ALA A 25 0.69 -10.48 6.06
C ALA A 25 1.08 -10.90 7.48
N SER A 26 0.19 -11.61 8.17
CA SER A 26 0.43 -12.08 9.54
C SER A 26 0.04 -13.55 9.72
N SER A 27 0.65 -14.19 10.71
CA SER A 27 0.30 -15.55 11.15
C SER A 27 -0.81 -15.57 12.20
N GLN A 28 -1.15 -14.39 12.75
CA GLN A 28 -2.20 -14.17 13.73
C GLN A 28 -2.83 -12.78 13.54
N PRO A 29 -4.15 -12.62 13.76
CA PRO A 29 -4.77 -11.31 13.72
C PRO A 29 -4.21 -10.38 14.82
N ILE A 30 -4.12 -9.09 14.52
CA ILE A 30 -3.96 -8.04 15.52
C ILE A 30 -5.35 -7.77 16.11
N SER A 31 -5.49 -7.97 17.42
CA SER A 31 -6.70 -7.65 18.16
C SER A 31 -6.44 -6.49 19.12
N TYR A 32 -7.39 -5.56 19.21
CA TYR A 32 -7.37 -4.48 20.19
C TYR A 32 -8.28 -4.83 21.37
N SER A 33 -8.01 -4.25 22.54
CA SER A 33 -8.86 -4.45 23.71
C SER A 33 -10.28 -3.94 23.43
N GLY A 34 -11.28 -4.81 23.56
CA GLY A 34 -12.70 -4.46 23.35
C GLY A 34 -13.27 -4.88 22.01
N GLU A 35 -12.44 -5.40 21.09
CA GLU A 35 -12.92 -5.96 19.82
C GLU A 35 -13.30 -7.46 19.95
N PRO A 36 -14.21 -7.96 19.10
CA PRO A 36 -14.51 -9.39 19.02
C PRO A 36 -13.24 -10.21 18.74
N GLU A 37 -13.18 -11.43 19.29
CA GLU A 37 -12.13 -12.37 18.91
C GLU A 37 -12.18 -12.63 17.40
N LEU A 38 -11.09 -12.28 16.71
CA LEU A 38 -10.93 -12.56 15.30
C LEU A 38 -10.57 -14.04 15.09
N PRO A 39 -10.98 -14.65 13.96
CA PRO A 39 -10.60 -16.02 13.63
C PRO A 39 -9.09 -16.21 13.72
N THR A 40 -8.66 -17.21 14.49
CA THR A 40 -7.25 -17.55 14.62
C THR A 40 -6.73 -18.16 13.32
N GLY A 41 -5.55 -17.73 12.87
CA GLY A 41 -4.93 -18.26 11.65
C GLY A 41 -4.10 -17.22 10.90
N LYS A 42 -3.59 -17.61 9.73
CA LYS A 42 -2.90 -16.70 8.80
C LYS A 42 -3.91 -15.66 8.30
N THR A 43 -3.55 -14.40 8.42
CA THR A 43 -4.40 -13.28 8.02
C THR A 43 -3.65 -12.34 7.09
N LEU A 44 -4.43 -11.66 6.24
CA LEU A 44 -4.04 -10.38 5.67
C LEU A 44 -4.76 -9.31 6.49
N MET A 45 -4.01 -8.32 6.95
CA MET A 45 -4.56 -7.20 7.72
C MET A 45 -4.39 -5.93 6.90
N LEU A 46 -5.49 -5.23 6.71
CA LEU A 46 -5.52 -3.91 6.11
C LEU A 46 -5.62 -2.88 7.23
N ILE A 47 -4.66 -1.98 7.31
CA ILE A 47 -4.64 -0.88 8.27
C ILE A 47 -4.95 0.38 7.49
N ALA A 48 -6.10 0.97 7.79
CA ALA A 48 -6.53 2.25 7.28
C ALA A 48 -6.52 3.29 8.41
N ASN A 49 -6.49 4.57 8.03
CA ASN A 49 -6.75 5.65 8.96
C ASN A 49 -8.26 5.95 8.96
N GLU A 50 -8.89 5.98 10.14
CA GLU A 50 -10.33 6.24 10.31
C GLU A 50 -10.79 7.57 9.66
N GLY A 51 -9.87 8.52 9.43
CA GLY A 51 -10.14 9.79 8.73
C GLY A 51 -9.53 9.93 7.34
N GLY A 52 -9.02 8.85 6.71
CA GLY A 52 -8.44 8.90 5.36
C GLY A 52 -7.22 9.82 5.23
N SER A 53 -6.53 10.13 6.34
CA SER A 53 -5.47 11.15 6.34
C SER A 53 -4.09 10.63 5.91
N PHE A 54 -3.98 9.38 5.45
CA PHE A 54 -2.74 8.89 4.86
C PHE A 54 -2.56 9.47 3.46
N ALA A 55 -1.32 9.86 3.14
CA ALA A 55 -1.02 10.58 1.91
C ALA A 55 -1.41 9.74 0.68
N PRO A 56 -2.00 10.36 -0.37
CA PRO A 56 -2.41 9.65 -1.57
C PRO A 56 -1.26 8.90 -2.22
N THR A 57 -1.49 7.66 -2.59
CA THR A 57 -0.51 6.83 -3.29
C THR A 57 -1.17 6.05 -4.43
N ARG A 58 -0.34 5.32 -5.17
CA ARG A 58 -0.76 4.49 -6.29
C ARG A 58 -1.42 3.20 -5.80
N ARG A 59 -2.30 2.62 -6.62
CA ARG A 59 -3.09 1.43 -6.26
C ARG A 59 -2.37 0.12 -6.53
N VAL A 60 -1.18 0.17 -7.12
CA VAL A 60 -0.49 -1.01 -7.67
C VAL A 60 0.77 -1.37 -6.90
N TRP A 61 0.85 -2.66 -6.51
CA TRP A 61 2.08 -3.32 -6.07
C TRP A 61 2.02 -4.79 -6.49
N ASN A 62 2.56 -5.12 -7.67
CA ASN A 62 2.34 -6.43 -8.31
C ASN A 62 3.44 -7.48 -8.03
N GLN A 63 4.58 -7.07 -7.48
CA GLN A 63 5.73 -7.97 -7.30
C GLN A 63 6.61 -7.58 -6.11
N HIS A 64 7.37 -8.55 -5.60
CA HIS A 64 8.29 -8.32 -4.47
C HIS A 64 9.36 -7.26 -4.79
N THR A 65 9.93 -7.29 -6.00
CA THR A 65 10.90 -6.30 -6.49
C THR A 65 10.17 -5.13 -7.15
N TYR A 66 9.29 -4.46 -6.40
CA TYR A 66 8.51 -3.33 -6.91
C TYR A 66 9.38 -2.07 -7.10
N HIS A 67 9.12 -1.36 -8.19
CA HIS A 67 9.56 0.02 -8.45
C HIS A 67 8.58 0.65 -9.42
N HIS A 68 8.27 1.94 -9.26
CA HIS A 68 7.14 2.61 -9.94
C HIS A 68 7.11 2.46 -11.47
N SER A 69 8.26 2.21 -12.10
CA SER A 69 8.44 2.06 -13.54
C SER A 69 8.09 0.67 -14.09
N ASN A 70 8.06 -0.39 -13.27
CA ASN A 70 7.82 -1.77 -13.73
C ASN A 70 6.38 -2.06 -14.13
N VAL A 71 5.43 -1.30 -13.58
CA VAL A 71 3.99 -1.52 -13.70
C VAL A 71 3.28 -0.18 -13.69
N ARG A 72 2.30 -0.02 -14.56
CA ARG A 72 1.46 1.18 -14.66
C ARG A 72 0.27 1.09 -13.71
N GLU A 73 -0.41 2.22 -13.50
CA GLU A 73 -1.66 2.27 -12.71
C GLU A 73 -2.80 1.42 -13.29
N ASP A 74 -2.79 1.16 -14.59
CA ASP A 74 -3.75 0.27 -15.26
C ASP A 74 -3.33 -1.22 -15.20
N ALA A 75 -2.38 -1.56 -14.31
CA ALA A 75 -1.77 -2.87 -14.13
C ALA A 75 -1.06 -3.43 -15.38
N ARG A 76 -0.81 -2.62 -16.41
CA ARG A 76 -0.03 -3.06 -17.59
C ARG A 76 1.47 -2.95 -17.32
N VAL A 77 2.20 -3.99 -17.75
CA VAL A 77 3.66 -3.97 -17.79
C VAL A 77 4.11 -3.21 -19.05
N PRO A 78 4.96 -2.18 -18.93
CA PRO A 78 5.52 -1.48 -20.09
C PRO A 78 6.36 -2.43 -20.96
N THR A 79 6.28 -2.30 -22.28
CA THR A 79 7.14 -3.07 -23.20
C THR A 79 8.61 -2.69 -23.10
N HIS A 80 8.86 -1.41 -22.79
CA HIS A 80 10.19 -0.89 -22.47
C HIS A 80 10.06 -0.10 -21.17
N GLU A 81 10.78 -0.55 -20.16
CA GLU A 81 10.79 0.09 -18.85
C GLU A 81 11.85 1.20 -18.82
N ASN A 82 11.49 2.37 -18.29
CA ASN A 82 12.50 3.38 -17.98
C ASN A 82 13.28 2.95 -16.74
N PRO A 83 14.62 3.05 -16.73
CA PRO A 83 15.40 2.71 -15.54
C PRO A 83 14.97 3.54 -14.33
N HIS A 84 14.45 2.90 -13.28
CA HIS A 84 13.94 3.61 -12.09
C HIS A 84 14.99 4.53 -11.45
N TRP A 85 16.28 4.14 -11.48
CA TRP A 85 17.41 4.92 -10.96
C TRP A 85 17.73 6.19 -11.75
N GLN A 86 17.17 6.37 -12.96
CA GLN A 86 17.29 7.60 -13.75
C GLN A 86 16.06 8.53 -13.59
N SER A 87 15.11 8.16 -12.74
CA SER A 87 13.88 8.93 -12.44
C SER A 87 13.82 9.28 -10.95
N GLU A 88 12.78 8.85 -10.24
CA GLU A 88 12.59 9.00 -8.78
C GLU A 88 13.61 8.21 -7.94
N ASN A 89 14.40 7.34 -8.56
CA ASN A 89 15.38 6.48 -7.89
C ASN A 89 14.77 5.73 -6.69
N SER A 90 13.63 5.09 -6.92
CA SER A 90 12.80 4.49 -5.89
C SER A 90 12.75 2.97 -6.07
N PHE A 91 12.84 2.22 -4.96
CA PHE A 91 12.79 0.76 -4.94
C PHE A 91 12.03 0.31 -3.68
N ARG A 92 11.03 -0.57 -3.85
CA ARG A 92 10.08 -0.97 -2.78
C ARG A 92 9.47 0.23 -2.06
N THR A 93 9.18 1.27 -2.82
CA THR A 93 8.49 2.45 -2.32
C THR A 93 7.40 2.79 -3.31
N ASN A 94 6.21 3.04 -2.79
CA ASN A 94 5.15 3.59 -3.59
C ASN A 94 5.31 5.10 -3.69
N VAL A 95 4.99 5.67 -4.85
CA VAL A 95 5.12 7.11 -5.10
C VAL A 95 3.80 7.81 -4.79
N ALA A 96 3.85 9.10 -4.52
CA ALA A 96 2.64 9.91 -4.40
C ALA A 96 1.82 9.80 -5.70
N ALA A 97 0.50 9.75 -5.59
CA ALA A 97 -0.36 9.71 -6.76
C ALA A 97 -0.14 10.98 -7.61
N ALA A 98 0.42 10.82 -8.81
CA ALA A 98 0.63 11.93 -9.74
C ALA A 98 -0.73 12.31 -10.36
N GLY A 99 -1.34 13.37 -9.85
CA GLY A 99 -2.58 13.92 -10.37
C GLY A 99 -3.76 13.76 -9.41
N SER A 100 -3.72 14.49 -8.30
CA SER A 100 -4.87 15.18 -7.69
C SER A 100 -4.39 15.90 -6.43
N MET A 101 -3.77 17.06 -6.60
CA MET A 101 -3.63 18.04 -5.50
C MET A 101 -5.00 18.59 -5.04
N ASP A 102 -6.12 18.01 -5.49
CA ASP A 102 -7.49 18.33 -5.08
C ASP A 102 -8.14 17.25 -4.18
N VAL A 103 -7.48 16.11 -3.91
CA VAL A 103 -8.08 15.03 -3.09
C VAL A 103 -7.77 15.19 -1.58
N CYS A 104 -6.87 16.10 -1.20
CA CYS A 104 -6.60 16.41 0.21
C CYS A 104 -6.96 17.86 0.56
N ILE A 105 -8.25 18.20 0.55
CA ILE A 105 -8.75 19.30 1.39
C ILE A 105 -9.44 18.65 2.60
N PRO A 106 -8.82 18.65 3.79
CA PRO A 106 -9.50 18.19 4.99
C PRO A 106 -10.73 19.09 5.23
N PRO A 107 -11.90 18.54 5.61
CA PRO A 107 -13.05 19.36 5.92
C PRO A 107 -12.75 20.19 7.17
N GLY A 108 -12.48 21.49 7.00
CA GLY A 108 -12.29 22.41 8.12
C GLY A 108 -11.32 23.59 7.96
N SER A 109 -10.77 23.87 6.76
CA SER A 109 -10.01 25.12 6.50
C SER A 109 -10.87 26.23 5.93
#